data_AF-A0A2U0UIQ3-F1
#
_entry.id   AF-A0A2U0UIQ3-F1
#
_cell.length_a   1.000
_cell.length_b   1.000
_cell.length_c   1.000
_cell.angle_alpha   90.00
_cell.angle_beta   90.00
_cell.angle_gamma   90.00
#
_symmetry.space_group_name_H-M   'P 1'
#
loop_
_entity.id
_entity.type
_entity.pdbx_description
1 polymer ?
#
loop_
_entity_poly.entity_id
_entity_poly.type
_entity_poly.pdbx_seq_one_letter_code
_entity_poly.pdbx_strand_id
1 'polypeptide(L)'
;MEDIVPDSTTVCRFRNILVEADLYDMLLDEFNRQLEAKGIIVKRGAIVDASITNTPRRPRGRKSYEVVEDRKEGENIEASEKAMLKEVVKPNVDTEARWVKKMGKLHFGYKRHTVTDENGMVLAEETTAANESDIKHLETPLKKAKLPRKALVYADKGYNSTENKGTLKRILNKAASGYLHFV
;
A
#
# COMPACT_ATOMS: atom_id res chain seq x y z
N MET A 1 25.41 -31.94 8.17
CA MET A 1 24.07 -31.80 7.58
C MET A 1 24.02 -30.37 7.09
N GLU A 2 24.31 -30.15 5.81
CA GLU A 2 24.19 -28.82 5.22
C GLU A 2 22.70 -28.55 5.07
N ASP A 3 22.17 -27.66 5.91
CA ASP A 3 20.80 -27.20 5.76
C ASP A 3 20.64 -26.61 4.36
N ILE A 4 19.62 -27.08 3.61
CA ILE A 4 19.22 -26.52 2.33
C ILE A 4 18.62 -25.15 2.65
N VAL A 5 19.48 -24.13 2.74
CA VAL A 5 19.05 -22.75 2.95
C VAL A 5 18.24 -22.34 1.72
N PRO A 6 16.97 -21.92 1.90
CA PRO A 6 16.15 -21.46 0.78
C PRO A 6 16.85 -20.32 0.05
N ASP A 7 16.98 -20.45 -1.27
CA ASP A 7 17.51 -19.37 -2.10
C ASP A 7 16.48 -18.24 -2.29
N SER A 8 16.91 -17.15 -2.91
CA SER A 8 16.03 -15.99 -3.16
C SER A 8 14.83 -16.33 -4.04
N THR A 9 14.93 -17.35 -4.89
CA THR A 9 13.84 -17.78 -5.77
C THR A 9 12.76 -18.52 -5.00
N THR A 10 13.14 -19.30 -4.00
CA THR A 10 12.23 -20.05 -3.12
C THR A 10 11.37 -19.10 -2.30
N VAL A 11 11.98 -18.08 -1.68
CA VAL A 11 11.26 -17.04 -0.91
C VAL A 11 10.31 -16.25 -1.81
N CYS A 12 10.73 -15.92 -3.03
CA CYS A 12 9.89 -15.22 -4.01
C CYS A 12 8.65 -16.02 -4.39
N ARG A 13 8.82 -17.31 -4.73
CA ARG A 13 7.70 -18.21 -5.06
C ARG A 13 6.74 -18.36 -3.90
N PHE A 14 7.26 -18.57 -2.68
CA PHE A 14 6.44 -18.65 -1.47
C PHE A 14 5.60 -17.38 -1.29
N ARG A 15 6.20 -16.20 -1.45
CA ARG A 15 5.47 -14.93 -1.38
C ARG A 15 4.37 -14.83 -2.43
N ASN A 16 4.66 -15.18 -3.69
CA ASN A 16 3.67 -15.11 -4.75
C ASN A 16 2.48 -16.04 -4.49
N ILE A 17 2.72 -17.26 -3.99
CA ILE A 17 1.68 -18.20 -3.60
C ILE A 17 0.78 -17.60 -2.49
N LEU A 18 1.37 -16.94 -1.49
CA LEU A 18 0.59 -16.28 -0.44
C LEU A 18 -0.27 -15.13 -0.96
N VAL A 19 0.24 -14.36 -1.94
CA VAL A 19 -0.53 -13.26 -2.55
C VAL A 19 -1.67 -13.80 -3.41
N GLU A 20 -1.41 -14.81 -4.25
CA GLU A 20 -2.43 -15.45 -5.10
C GLU A 20 -3.54 -16.11 -4.27
N ALA A 21 -3.20 -16.63 -3.10
CA ALA A 21 -4.16 -17.23 -2.16
C ALA A 21 -4.82 -16.23 -1.20
N ASP A 22 -4.46 -14.94 -1.25
CA ASP A 22 -4.93 -13.89 -0.32
C ASP A 22 -4.68 -14.21 1.17
N LEU A 23 -3.54 -14.86 1.47
CA LEU A 23 -3.20 -15.34 2.82
C LEU A 23 -2.22 -14.44 3.58
N TYR A 24 -1.70 -13.38 2.95
CA TYR A 24 -0.66 -12.55 3.55
C TYR A 24 -1.12 -11.87 4.85
N ASP A 25 -2.30 -11.24 4.82
CA ASP A 25 -2.88 -10.57 6.00
C ASP A 25 -3.19 -11.57 7.11
N MET A 26 -3.71 -12.76 6.76
CA MET A 26 -4.00 -13.84 7.72
C MET A 26 -2.73 -14.35 8.41
N LEU A 27 -1.65 -14.52 7.64
CA LEU A 27 -0.36 -14.97 8.17
C LEU A 27 0.24 -13.92 9.12
N LEU A 28 0.20 -12.64 8.73
CA LEU A 28 0.69 -11.54 9.56
C LEU A 28 -0.12 -11.41 10.86
N ASP A 29 -1.45 -11.54 10.77
CA ASP A 29 -2.34 -11.56 11.94
C ASP A 29 -1.97 -12.67 12.93
N GLU A 30 -1.66 -13.87 12.43
CA GLU A 30 -1.28 -15.00 13.28
C GLU A 30 0.10 -14.79 13.92
N PHE A 31 1.08 -14.24 13.20
CA PHE A 31 2.36 -13.83 13.79
C PHE A 31 2.14 -12.80 14.90
N ASN A 32 1.35 -11.77 14.62
CA ASN A 32 1.08 -10.70 15.59
C ASN A 32 0.35 -11.22 16.83
N ARG A 33 -0.59 -12.17 16.67
CA ARG A 33 -1.27 -12.84 17.79
C ARG A 33 -0.27 -13.57 18.70
N GLN A 34 0.68 -14.30 18.12
CA GLN A 34 1.69 -15.04 18.89
C GLN A 34 2.67 -14.10 19.61
N LEU A 35 3.07 -13.01 18.96
CA LEU A 35 3.96 -12.00 19.53
C LEU A 35 3.28 -11.20 20.65
N GLU A 36 2.00 -10.86 20.49
CA GLU A 36 1.17 -10.21 21.51
C GLU A 36 0.99 -11.12 22.74
N ALA A 37 0.74 -12.42 22.53
CA ALA A 37 0.65 -13.40 23.63
C ALA A 37 1.95 -13.53 24.43
N LYS A 38 3.10 -13.26 23.81
CA LYS A 38 4.42 -13.23 24.47
C LYS A 38 4.79 -11.85 25.04
N GLY A 39 3.93 -10.84 24.89
CA GLY A 39 4.18 -9.48 25.35
C GLY A 39 5.24 -8.72 24.54
N ILE A 40 5.59 -9.19 23.34
CA ILE A 40 6.57 -8.54 22.45
C ILE A 40 5.93 -7.35 21.74
N ILE A 41 4.68 -7.50 21.28
CA ILE A 41 3.89 -6.44 20.69
C ILE A 41 3.04 -5.77 21.76
N VAL A 42 3.04 -4.43 21.79
CA VAL A 42 2.20 -3.64 22.70
C VAL A 42 1.41 -2.60 21.91
N LYS A 43 0.10 -2.79 21.77
CA LYS A 43 -0.79 -1.93 20.95
C LYS A 43 -1.28 -0.68 21.69
N ARG A 44 -0.48 -0.05 22.55
CA ARG A 44 -0.86 1.20 23.26
C ARG A 44 -0.78 2.42 22.36
N GLY A 45 0.23 2.44 21.50
CA GLY A 45 0.43 3.40 20.44
C GLY A 45 0.73 2.70 19.13
N ALA A 46 0.51 3.41 18.03
CA ALA A 46 0.86 2.96 16.70
C ALA A 46 1.48 4.09 15.89
N ILE A 47 2.45 3.77 15.04
CA ILE A 47 3.10 4.70 14.14
C ILE A 47 2.72 4.31 12.71
N VAL A 48 2.29 5.29 11.91
CA VAL A 48 1.95 5.11 10.49
C VAL A 48 2.93 5.89 9.64
N ASP A 49 3.63 5.19 8.75
CA ASP A 49 4.57 5.79 7.81
C ASP A 49 4.36 5.27 6.38
N ALA A 50 4.76 6.06 5.39
CA ALA A 50 4.73 5.71 3.98
C ALA A 50 6.14 5.72 3.36
N SER A 51 6.61 4.54 2.97
CA SER A 51 7.87 4.37 2.24
C SER A 51 7.64 4.09 0.75
N ILE A 52 8.53 4.57 -0.12
CA ILE A 52 8.47 4.29 -1.57
C ILE A 52 9.43 3.16 -1.91
N THR A 53 8.93 2.16 -2.62
CA THR A 53 9.75 1.07 -3.18
C THR A 53 9.74 1.16 -4.70
N ASN A 54 10.92 1.29 -5.31
CA ASN A 54 11.05 1.33 -6.76
C ASN A 54 10.94 -0.07 -7.36
N THR A 55 10.20 -0.22 -8.46
CA THR A 55 10.21 -1.44 -9.27
C THR A 55 11.33 -1.36 -10.32
N PRO A 56 12.08 -2.46 -10.58
CA PRO A 56 13.06 -2.49 -11.65
C PRO A 56 12.42 -2.49 -13.05
N ARG A 57 11.13 -2.86 -13.13
CA ARG A 57 10.34 -3.02 -14.37
C ARG A 57 9.70 -1.71 -14.84
N ARG A 58 10.51 -0.65 -14.91
CA ARG A 58 10.05 0.68 -15.36
C ARG A 58 9.87 0.74 -16.88
N PRO A 59 8.89 1.51 -17.40
CA PRO A 59 8.77 1.75 -18.83
C PRO A 59 10.03 2.44 -19.36
N ARG A 60 10.53 1.96 -20.50
CA ARG A 60 11.70 2.51 -21.19
C ARG A 60 11.33 2.96 -22.60
N GLY A 61 11.96 4.02 -23.07
CA GLY A 61 11.74 4.57 -24.41
C GLY A 61 10.39 5.28 -24.58
N ARG A 62 9.99 5.53 -25.83
CA ARG A 62 8.75 6.25 -26.15
C ARG A 62 7.52 5.36 -25.96
N LYS A 63 6.39 5.99 -25.63
CA LYS A 63 5.07 5.33 -25.63
C LYS A 63 4.66 5.00 -27.06
N SER A 64 4.02 3.85 -27.25
CA SER A 64 3.45 3.39 -28.51
C SER A 64 1.95 3.28 -28.38
N TYR A 65 1.22 3.63 -29.43
CA TYR A 65 -0.23 3.63 -29.46
C TYR A 65 -0.69 2.82 -30.67
N GLU A 66 -1.68 1.95 -30.47
CA GLU A 66 -2.43 1.29 -31.55
C GLU A 66 -3.71 2.09 -31.82
N VAL A 67 -3.98 2.35 -33.10
CA VAL A 67 -5.24 2.94 -33.53
C VAL A 67 -6.28 1.82 -33.55
N VAL A 68 -7.38 2.00 -32.81
CA VAL A 68 -8.50 1.05 -32.85
C VAL A 68 -9.30 1.33 -34.11
N GLU A 69 -9.45 0.34 -34.99
CA GLU A 69 -10.26 0.46 -36.20
C GLU A 69 -11.76 0.57 -35.84
N ASP A 70 -12.45 1.54 -36.45
CA ASP A 70 -13.89 1.73 -36.35
C ASP A 70 -14.64 0.41 -36.58
N ARG A 71 -15.48 -0.01 -35.63
CA ARG A 71 -16.48 -1.05 -35.90
C ARG A 71 -17.87 -0.65 -35.42
N LYS A 72 -18.73 -0.49 -36.44
CA LYS A 72 -20.20 -0.44 -36.53
C LYS A 72 -20.92 0.51 -35.57
N GLU A 73 -21.65 1.44 -36.19
CA GLU A 73 -22.65 2.33 -35.58
C GLU A 73 -23.51 1.60 -34.54
N GLY A 74 -23.48 2.08 -33.29
CA GLY A 74 -24.40 1.58 -32.27
C GLY A 74 -24.11 2.01 -30.83
N GLU A 75 -22.87 2.35 -30.46
CA GLU A 75 -22.54 2.57 -29.04
C GLU A 75 -21.92 3.95 -28.76
N ASN A 76 -22.60 4.66 -27.85
CA ASN A 76 -22.27 5.87 -27.09
C ASN A 76 -20.97 6.65 -27.42
N ILE A 77 -21.15 7.88 -27.93
CA ILE A 77 -20.13 8.79 -28.49
C ILE A 77 -19.06 9.22 -27.45
N GLU A 78 -19.37 9.25 -26.15
CA GLU A 78 -18.39 9.68 -25.13
C GLU A 78 -17.32 8.61 -24.79
N ALA A 79 -17.62 7.33 -25.03
CA ALA A 79 -16.65 6.25 -24.83
C ALA A 79 -15.72 6.07 -26.05
N SER A 80 -16.11 6.56 -27.22
CA SER A 80 -15.39 6.31 -28.47
C SER A 80 -14.15 7.18 -28.63
N GLU A 81 -14.15 8.45 -28.18
CA GLU A 81 -12.96 9.32 -28.27
C GLU A 81 -11.77 8.81 -27.43
N LYS A 82 -12.04 8.28 -26.22
CA LYS A 82 -11.00 7.65 -25.38
C LYS A 82 -10.51 6.31 -25.91
N ALA A 83 -11.27 5.67 -26.80
CA ALA A 83 -10.95 4.36 -27.36
C ALA A 83 -10.14 4.43 -28.67
N MET A 84 -9.93 5.62 -29.27
CA MET A 84 -9.23 5.74 -30.56
C MET A 84 -7.74 5.37 -30.53
N LEU A 85 -7.07 5.57 -29.39
CA LEU A 85 -5.65 5.27 -29.21
C LEU A 85 -5.44 4.42 -27.96
N LYS A 86 -5.15 3.13 -28.14
CA LYS A 86 -4.80 2.23 -27.03
C LYS A 86 -3.29 2.27 -26.80
N GLU A 87 -2.84 2.71 -25.62
CA GLU A 87 -1.42 2.65 -25.25
C GLU A 87 -0.98 1.18 -25.19
N VAL A 88 -0.01 0.80 -26.01
CA VAL A 88 0.55 -0.54 -26.03
C VAL A 88 1.52 -0.68 -24.87
N VAL A 89 1.17 -1.54 -23.92
CA VAL A 89 2.02 -1.88 -22.79
C VAL A 89 3.19 -2.73 -23.29
N LYS A 90 4.41 -2.27 -23.04
CA LYS A 90 5.62 -3.02 -23.40
C LYS A 90 5.79 -4.26 -22.52
N PRO A 91 6.32 -5.37 -23.05
CA PRO A 91 6.65 -6.53 -22.24
C PRO A 91 7.67 -6.15 -21.15
N ASN A 92 7.57 -6.79 -19.99
CA ASN A 92 8.40 -6.55 -18.79
C ASN A 92 8.24 -5.18 -18.12
N VAL A 93 7.17 -4.42 -18.44
CA VAL A 93 6.78 -3.24 -17.66
C VAL A 93 5.82 -3.66 -16.56
N ASP A 94 6.05 -3.12 -15.36
CA ASP A 94 5.11 -3.23 -14.25
C ASP A 94 3.94 -2.27 -14.50
N THR A 95 2.76 -2.83 -14.74
CA THR A 95 1.54 -2.11 -15.12
C THR A 95 0.81 -1.49 -13.94
N GLU A 96 1.12 -1.88 -12.71
CA GLU A 96 0.46 -1.38 -11.50
C GLU A 96 1.28 -0.26 -10.85
N ALA A 97 2.60 -0.26 -11.04
CA ALA A 97 3.48 0.82 -10.62
C ALA A 97 3.18 2.17 -11.30
N ARG A 98 3.44 3.27 -10.60
CA ARG A 98 3.26 4.64 -11.11
C ARG A 98 4.45 5.53 -10.78
N TRP A 99 4.60 6.61 -11.53
CA TRP A 99 5.65 7.62 -11.30
C TRP A 99 5.24 8.61 -10.21
N VAL A 100 6.19 8.96 -9.34
CA VAL A 100 6.05 10.05 -8.37
C VAL A 100 7.37 10.81 -8.24
N LYS A 101 7.30 12.12 -7.97
CA LYS A 101 8.48 12.94 -7.64
C LYS A 101 8.48 13.22 -6.13
N LYS A 102 9.44 12.66 -5.39
CA LYS A 102 9.63 12.90 -3.95
C LYS A 102 11.04 13.45 -3.71
N MET A 103 11.16 14.55 -2.97
CA MET A 103 12.44 15.20 -2.67
C MET A 103 13.31 15.48 -3.92
N GLY A 104 12.69 15.95 -5.01
CA GLY A 104 13.38 16.25 -6.26
C GLY A 104 13.74 15.05 -7.13
N LYS A 105 13.61 13.81 -6.63
CA LYS A 105 13.91 12.58 -7.36
C LYS A 105 12.64 11.93 -7.91
N LEU A 106 12.77 11.31 -9.10
CA LEU A 106 11.69 10.53 -9.72
C LEU A 106 11.79 9.06 -9.27
N HIS A 107 10.66 8.53 -8.85
CA HIS A 107 10.48 7.16 -8.41
C HIS A 107 9.38 6.50 -9.27
N PHE A 108 9.60 5.25 -9.67
CA PHE A 108 8.59 4.44 -10.35
C PHE A 108 8.38 3.16 -9.55
N GLY A 109 7.19 2.96 -9.02
CA GLY A 109 6.91 1.83 -8.15
C GLY A 109 5.68 2.04 -7.29
N TYR A 110 5.84 1.70 -6.01
CA TYR A 110 4.76 1.61 -5.03
C TYR A 110 5.05 2.44 -3.78
N LYS A 111 3.99 2.76 -3.06
CA LYS A 111 4.02 3.22 -1.68
C LYS A 111 3.57 2.10 -0.76
N ARG A 112 4.20 2.01 0.39
CA ARG A 112 3.92 1.03 1.43
C ARG A 112 3.59 1.77 2.72
N HIS A 113 2.31 1.73 3.08
CA HIS A 113 1.75 2.33 4.29
C HIS A 113 1.82 1.29 5.40
N THR A 114 2.76 1.47 6.33
CA THR A 114 3.03 0.49 7.39
C THR A 114 2.53 1.04 8.72
N VAL A 115 1.84 0.21 9.49
CA VAL A 115 1.50 0.49 10.89
C VAL A 115 2.43 -0.35 11.75
N THR A 116 3.17 0.30 12.64
CA THR A 116 3.97 -0.39 13.66
C THR A 116 3.45 -0.09 15.05
N ASP A 117 3.81 -0.91 16.02
CA ASP A 117 3.77 -0.50 17.42
C ASP A 117 4.90 0.51 17.74
N GLU A 118 4.99 0.91 19.00
CA GLU A 118 6.02 1.84 19.49
C GLU A 118 7.45 1.27 19.45
N ASN A 119 7.60 -0.05 19.36
CA ASN A 119 8.89 -0.75 19.28
C ASN A 119 9.31 -1.06 17.83
N GLY A 120 8.48 -0.71 16.85
CA GLY A 120 8.75 -0.95 15.43
C GLY A 120 8.26 -2.31 14.92
N MET A 121 7.47 -3.06 15.69
CA MET A 121 6.87 -4.32 15.22
C MET A 121 5.71 -4.02 14.27
N VAL A 122 5.70 -4.66 13.10
CA VAL A 122 4.69 -4.41 12.06
C VAL A 122 3.34 -5.02 12.44
N LEU A 123 2.32 -4.17 12.59
CA LEU A 123 0.95 -4.54 12.90
C LEU A 123 0.12 -4.76 11.64
N ALA A 124 0.33 -3.95 10.61
CA ALA A 124 -0.40 -4.01 9.36
C ALA A 124 0.32 -3.28 8.24
N GLU A 125 -0.03 -3.61 6.99
CA GLU A 125 0.50 -2.99 5.80
C GLU A 125 -0.59 -2.81 4.72
N GLU A 126 -0.48 -1.70 3.97
CA GLU A 126 -1.20 -1.47 2.72
C GLU A 126 -0.20 -1.02 1.65
N THR A 127 -0.25 -1.62 0.47
CA THR A 127 0.59 -1.25 -0.68
C THR A 127 -0.26 -0.61 -1.77
N THR A 128 0.21 0.51 -2.30
CA THR A 128 -0.48 1.32 -3.31
C THR A 128 0.49 1.76 -4.39
N ALA A 129 -0.01 2.25 -5.53
CA ALA A 129 0.87 2.83 -6.54
C ALA A 129 1.57 4.09 -6.00
N ALA A 130 2.81 4.36 -6.43
CA ALA A 130 3.61 5.39 -5.77
C ALA A 130 3.06 6.83 -5.90
N ASN A 131 2.17 7.10 -6.86
CA ASN A 131 1.52 8.39 -7.06
C ASN A 131 0.30 8.60 -6.14
N GLU A 132 -0.18 7.55 -5.47
CA GLU A 132 -1.31 7.68 -4.55
C GLU A 132 -0.95 8.57 -3.36
N SER A 133 -1.93 9.33 -2.88
CA SER A 133 -1.73 10.27 -1.78
C SER A 133 -1.88 9.58 -0.44
N ASP A 134 -0.95 9.82 0.48
CA ASP A 134 -0.93 9.21 1.81
C ASP A 134 -2.22 9.51 2.59
N ILE A 135 -2.82 10.68 2.35
CA ILE A 135 -4.10 11.11 2.93
C ILE A 135 -5.19 10.05 2.79
N LYS A 136 -5.26 9.34 1.66
CA LYS A 136 -6.34 8.37 1.38
C LYS A 136 -6.10 6.99 2.00
N HIS A 137 -4.88 6.72 2.45
CA HIS A 137 -4.41 5.37 2.82
C HIS A 137 -4.06 5.27 4.32
N LEU A 138 -4.82 5.99 5.16
CA LEU A 138 -4.74 5.84 6.61
C LEU A 138 -5.71 4.78 7.14
N GLU A 139 -6.93 4.73 6.58
CA GLU A 139 -8.02 3.94 7.15
C GLU A 139 -7.79 2.43 7.04
N THR A 140 -7.46 1.95 5.84
CA THR A 140 -7.27 0.53 5.55
C THR A 140 -6.23 -0.12 6.48
N PRO A 141 -4.99 0.40 6.59
CA PRO A 141 -3.98 -0.25 7.42
C PRO A 141 -4.31 -0.16 8.92
N LEU A 142 -4.99 0.90 9.38
CA LEU A 142 -5.44 0.99 10.78
C LEU A 142 -6.55 -0.02 11.12
N LYS A 143 -7.47 -0.30 10.18
CA LYS A 143 -8.49 -1.34 10.37
C LYS A 143 -7.84 -2.72 10.51
N LYS A 144 -6.85 -3.02 9.65
CA LYS A 144 -6.08 -4.27 9.70
C LYS A 144 -5.32 -4.41 11.03
N ALA A 145 -4.74 -3.32 11.55
CA ALA A 145 -3.94 -3.33 12.78
C ALA A 145 -4.74 -3.66 14.07
N LYS A 146 -6.07 -3.58 14.05
CA LYS A 146 -6.98 -3.94 15.17
C LYS A 146 -6.54 -3.31 16.50
N LEU A 147 -6.22 -2.02 16.47
CA LEU A 147 -5.78 -1.28 17.65
C LEU A 147 -6.88 -1.21 18.71
N PRO A 148 -6.54 -1.28 20.01
CA PRO A 148 -7.52 -1.13 21.07
C PRO A 148 -8.11 0.29 21.09
N ARG A 149 -9.31 0.40 21.65
CA ARG A 149 -9.95 1.71 21.86
C ARG A 149 -9.01 2.64 22.61
N LYS A 150 -9.02 3.90 22.22
CA LYS A 150 -8.17 4.95 22.77
C LYS A 150 -6.65 4.77 22.58
N ALA A 151 -6.17 3.87 21.70
CA ALA A 151 -4.77 3.86 21.30
C ALA A 151 -4.30 5.22 20.75
N LEU A 152 -3.00 5.51 20.86
CA LEU A 152 -2.37 6.69 20.24
C LEU A 152 -1.97 6.37 18.81
N VAL A 153 -2.12 7.32 17.87
CA VAL A 153 -1.64 7.16 16.50
C VAL A 153 -0.72 8.33 16.16
N TYR A 154 0.49 8.00 15.75
CA TYR A 154 1.50 8.94 15.25
C TYR A 154 1.59 8.74 13.74
N ALA A 155 1.60 9.81 12.96
CA ALA A 155 1.70 9.72 11.50
C ALA A 155 2.38 10.96 10.94
N ASP A 156 3.03 10.87 9.78
CA ASP A 156 3.57 12.04 9.08
C ASP A 156 2.45 13.05 8.73
N LYS A 157 2.78 14.34 8.65
CA LYS A 157 1.95 15.42 8.12
C LYS A 157 1.27 15.07 6.79
N GLY A 158 1.87 14.18 5.99
CA GLY A 158 1.24 13.61 4.79
C GLY A 158 -0.14 12.99 5.02
N TYR A 159 -0.47 12.56 6.24
CA TYR A 159 -1.78 12.01 6.61
C TYR A 159 -2.73 13.05 7.24
N ASN A 160 -2.34 14.32 7.35
CA ASN A 160 -3.14 15.34 8.02
C ASN A 160 -4.32 15.82 7.17
N SER A 161 -5.51 15.29 7.43
CA SER A 161 -6.75 15.76 6.81
C SER A 161 -7.92 15.74 7.79
N THR A 162 -8.97 16.50 7.47
CA THR A 162 -10.24 16.49 8.23
C THR A 162 -10.89 15.11 8.21
N GLU A 163 -10.83 14.43 7.07
CA GLU A 163 -11.33 13.07 6.89
C GLU A 163 -10.60 12.08 7.80
N ASN A 164 -9.27 12.10 7.81
CA ASN A 164 -8.46 11.20 8.64
C ASN A 164 -8.68 11.44 10.14
N LYS A 165 -8.87 12.70 10.55
CA LYS A 165 -9.30 13.02 11.92
C LYS A 165 -10.66 12.41 12.25
N GLY A 166 -11.58 12.36 11.30
CA GLY A 166 -12.87 11.67 11.44
C GLY A 166 -12.73 10.16 11.54
N THR A 167 -11.92 9.56 10.66
CA THR A 167 -11.61 8.12 10.66
C THR A 167 -11.01 7.67 11.99
N LEU A 168 -10.04 8.41 12.54
CA LEU A 168 -9.44 8.09 13.83
C LEU A 168 -10.47 8.11 14.97
N LYS A 169 -11.39 9.09 14.98
CA LYS A 169 -12.47 9.12 15.99
C LYS A 169 -13.38 7.91 15.88
N ARG A 170 -13.73 7.49 14.65
CA ARG A 170 -14.58 6.33 14.37
C ARG A 170 -13.92 5.02 14.80
N ILE A 171 -12.66 4.80 14.43
CA ILE A 171 -11.94 3.54 14.72
C ILE A 171 -11.60 3.44 16.21
N LEU A 172 -11.11 4.52 16.83
CA LEU A 172 -10.59 4.48 18.20
C LEU A 172 -11.61 4.89 19.27
N ASN A 173 -12.82 5.29 18.85
CA ASN A 173 -13.94 5.75 19.70
C ASN A 173 -13.51 6.86 20.68
N LYS A 174 -12.98 7.97 20.14
CA LYS A 174 -12.37 9.09 20.90
C LYS A 174 -13.04 10.44 20.62
N ALA A 175 -13.06 11.31 21.63
CA ALA A 175 -13.47 12.72 21.52
C ALA A 175 -12.47 13.55 20.70
N ALA A 176 -12.96 14.61 20.07
CA ALA A 176 -12.47 15.18 18.82
C ALA A 176 -11.04 15.76 18.75
N SER A 177 -10.26 15.83 19.83
CA SER A 177 -9.16 16.81 19.94
C SER A 177 -7.79 16.28 20.39
N GLY A 178 -7.56 14.98 20.50
CA GLY A 178 -6.26 14.46 20.97
C GLY A 178 -5.68 13.41 20.04
N TYR A 179 -4.37 13.47 19.85
CA TYR A 179 -3.53 12.32 19.47
C TYR A 179 -3.40 12.00 17.99
N LEU A 180 -3.20 13.02 17.17
CA LEU A 180 -2.39 12.85 15.98
C LEU A 180 -1.19 13.78 16.14
N HIS A 181 -0.09 13.21 16.63
CA HIS A 181 1.17 13.91 16.64
C HIS A 181 1.78 13.70 15.26
N PHE A 182 1.68 14.74 14.43
CA PHE A 182 2.47 14.84 13.22
C PHE A 182 3.89 15.16 13.64
N VAL A 183 4.77 14.18 13.47
CA VAL A 183 6.21 14.33 13.69
C VAL A 183 6.83 14.94 12.43
#